data_AF-X6JGF5-F1
#
_entry.id   AF-X6JGF5-F1
#
_cell.length_a   1.000
_cell.length_b   1.000
_cell.length_c   1.000
_cell.angle_alpha   90.00
_cell.angle_beta   90.00
_cell.angle_gamma   90.00
#
_symmetry.space_group_name_H-M   'P 1'
#
loop_
_entity.id
_entity.type
_entity.pdbx_description
1 polymer ?
#
loop_
_entity_poly.entity_id
_entity_poly.type
_entity_poly.pdbx_seq_one_letter_code
_entity_poly.pdbx_strand_id
1 'polypeptide(L)'
;MKARQEREKVLSWASTTKVTCFELNDGHHLKIDDFNFFPSRGTITRDGGTKVVERGAEAFIKLVSRQAQTYPSLTGQRRFRTIG
;
A
#
# COMPACT_ATOMS: atom_id res chain seq x y z
N MET A 1 -13.41 12.72 -6.94
CA MET A 1 -12.50 12.43 -8.07
C MET A 1 -11.07 12.08 -7.63
N LYS A 2 -10.41 12.89 -6.79
CA LYS A 2 -9.01 12.67 -6.35
C LYS A 2 -8.74 11.27 -5.74
N ALA A 3 -9.60 10.80 -4.83
CA ALA A 3 -9.42 9.51 -4.16
C ALA A 3 -9.37 8.29 -5.12
N ARG A 4 -10.16 8.34 -6.20
CA ARG A 4 -10.19 7.28 -7.21
C ARG A 4 -8.89 7.24 -8.00
N GLN A 5 -8.39 8.39 -8.43
CA GLN A 5 -7.12 8.51 -9.17
C GLN A 5 -5.93 8.06 -8.31
N GLU A 6 -5.89 8.48 -7.04
CA GLU A 6 -4.87 8.07 -6.07
C GLU A 6 -4.85 6.55 -5.88
N ARG A 7 -6.03 5.94 -5.73
CA ARG A 7 -6.17 4.49 -5.63
C ARG A 7 -5.69 3.79 -6.91
N GLU A 8 -6.20 4.20 -8.07
CA GLU A 8 -5.84 3.60 -9.36
C GLU A 8 -4.33 3.70 -9.64
N LYS A 9 -3.67 4.78 -9.23
CA LYS A 9 -2.22 4.94 -9.33
C LYS A 9 -1.45 3.88 -8.53
N VAL A 10 -1.84 3.65 -7.28
CA VAL A 10 -1.22 2.61 -6.43
C VAL A 10 -1.52 1.21 -6.99
N LEU A 11 -2.75 0.95 -7.45
CA LEU A 11 -3.13 -0.34 -8.02
C LEU A 11 -2.36 -0.65 -9.32
N SER A 12 -2.25 0.34 -10.21
CA SER A 12 -1.49 0.21 -11.45
C SER A 12 -0.02 -0.11 -11.16
N TRP A 13 0.59 0.63 -10.23
CA TRP A 13 1.96 0.35 -9.79
C TRP A 13 2.14 -1.01 -9.11
N ALA A 14 1.20 -1.40 -8.24
CA ALA A 14 1.25 -2.70 -7.55
C ALA A 14 1.00 -3.88 -8.49
N SER A 15 0.38 -3.67 -9.65
CA SER A 15 0.21 -4.70 -10.69
C SER A 15 1.49 -4.95 -11.50
N THR A 16 2.36 -3.93 -11.65
CA THR A 16 3.62 -4.04 -12.38
C THR A 16 4.78 -4.47 -11.48
N THR A 17 4.70 -4.13 -10.19
CA THR A 17 5.68 -4.50 -9.18
C THR A 17 5.19 -5.78 -8.51
N LYS A 18 6.02 -6.82 -8.36
CA LYS A 18 5.63 -8.08 -7.68
C LYS A 18 5.43 -7.87 -6.17
N VAL A 19 4.45 -7.09 -5.77
CA VAL A 19 4.11 -6.85 -4.36
C VAL A 19 3.46 -8.11 -3.79
N THR A 20 3.97 -8.62 -2.67
CA THR A 20 3.57 -9.94 -2.12
C THR A 20 2.54 -9.87 -1.01
N CYS A 21 2.49 -8.76 -0.28
CA CYS A 21 1.62 -8.56 0.88
C CYS A 21 0.65 -7.42 0.58
N PHE A 22 -0.35 -7.68 -0.26
CA PHE A 22 -1.31 -6.69 -0.72
C PHE A 22 -2.72 -7.05 -0.27
N GLU A 23 -3.34 -6.20 0.54
CA GLU A 23 -4.74 -6.36 0.96
C GLU A 23 -5.59 -5.18 0.47
N LEU A 24 -6.72 -5.52 -0.15
CA LEU A 24 -7.78 -4.60 -0.54
C LEU A 24 -8.87 -4.67 0.52
N ASN A 25 -9.00 -3.63 1.33
CA ASN A 25 -10.05 -3.57 2.33
C ASN A 25 -11.21 -2.72 1.77
N ASP A 26 -12.21 -3.37 1.15
CA ASP A 26 -13.52 -2.87 0.68
C ASP A 26 -13.64 -1.40 0.20
N GLY A 27 -12.56 -0.83 -0.33
CA GLY A 27 -12.50 0.57 -0.77
C GLY A 27 -12.11 1.59 0.30
N HIS A 28 -11.84 1.18 1.54
CA HIS A 28 -11.42 2.07 2.63
C HIS A 28 -9.91 2.35 2.65
N HIS A 29 -9.08 1.32 2.43
CA HIS A 29 -7.62 1.48 2.33
C HIS A 29 -6.95 0.36 1.52
N LEU A 30 -5.74 0.63 1.06
CA LEU A 30 -4.80 -0.32 0.47
C LEU A 30 -3.74 -0.62 1.52
N LYS A 31 -3.51 -1.88 1.86
CA LYS A 31 -2.40 -2.28 2.73
C LYS A 31 -1.32 -2.97 1.92
N ILE A 32 -0.08 -2.50 2.09
CA ILE A 32 1.11 -3.12 1.54
C ILE A 32 2.19 -3.20 2.61
N ASP A 33 2.63 -4.42 2.94
CA ASP A 33 3.58 -4.67 4.02
C ASP A 33 3.13 -3.98 5.32
N ASP A 34 3.97 -3.12 5.89
CA ASP A 34 3.67 -2.35 7.10
C ASP A 34 2.91 -1.05 6.80
N PHE A 35 2.49 -0.76 5.57
CA PHE A 35 1.90 0.53 5.21
C PHE A 35 0.44 0.42 4.82
N ASN A 36 -0.38 1.30 5.39
CA ASN A 36 -1.79 1.48 5.01
C ASN A 36 -1.95 2.82 4.30
N PHE A 37 -2.51 2.81 3.09
CA PHE A 37 -2.88 4.00 2.33
C PHE A 37 -4.39 4.17 2.28
N PHE A 38 -4.89 5.32 2.70
CA PHE A 38 -6.31 5.68 2.68
C PHE A 38 -6.56 6.68 1.54
N PRO A 39 -6.98 6.24 0.34
CA PRO A 39 -7.07 7.12 -0.83
C PRO A 39 -8.09 8.25 -0.67
N SER A 40 -9.14 8.00 0.12
CA SER A 40 -10.18 9.00 0.44
C SER A 40 -9.62 10.24 1.13
N ARG A 41 -8.60 10.07 1.97
CA ARG A 41 -7.92 11.14 2.72
C ARG A 41 -6.51 11.45 2.18
N GLY A 42 -5.99 10.60 1.29
CA GLY A 42 -4.61 10.64 0.83
C GLY A 42 -3.60 10.40 1.95
N THR A 43 -3.98 9.75 3.06
CA THR A 43 -3.11 9.58 4.23
C THR A 43 -2.44 8.22 4.23
N ILE A 44 -1.20 8.17 4.72
CA ILE A 44 -0.45 6.94 4.91
C ILE A 44 -0.20 6.76 6.40
N THR A 45 -0.37 5.54 6.89
CA THR A 45 -0.05 5.16 8.27
C THR A 45 0.78 3.88 8.26
N ARG A 46 1.50 3.62 9.34
CA ARG A 46 2.17 2.33 9.55
C ARG A 46 1.22 1.34 10.24
N ASP A 47 1.36 0.05 9.98
CA ASP A 47 0.53 -1.00 10.58
C ASP A 47 0.63 -0.97 12.11
N GLY A 48 -0.51 -1.10 12.77
CA GLY A 48 -0.64 -0.87 14.22
C GLY A 48 -0.46 0.59 14.68
N GLY A 49 -0.16 1.52 13.77
CA GLY A 49 0.03 2.94 14.06
C GLY A 49 -1.19 3.79 13.75
N THR A 50 -1.48 4.77 14.62
CA THR A 50 -2.55 5.75 14.41
C THR A 50 -2.07 7.07 13.79
N LYS A 51 -0.74 7.27 13.69
CA LYS A 51 -0.13 8.50 13.18
C LYS A 51 0.06 8.43 11.67
N VAL A 52 -0.26 9.55 11.02
CA VAL A 52 0.05 9.76 9.61
C VAL A 52 1.56 9.93 9.47
N VAL A 53 2.18 9.08 8.66
CA VAL A 53 3.63 9.14 8.38
C VAL A 53 3.92 9.98 7.14
N GLU A 54 3.04 9.93 6.13
CA GLU A 54 3.16 10.71 4.91
C GLU A 54 1.79 10.81 4.19
N ARG A 55 1.73 11.50 3.04
CA ARG A 55 0.49 11.67 2.26
C ARG A 55 0.70 11.49 0.76
N GLY A 56 -0.30 10.92 0.10
CA GLY A 56 -0.39 10.75 -1.35
C GLY A 56 0.16 9.41 -1.86
N ALA A 57 -0.35 8.98 -3.01
CA ALA A 57 -0.02 7.72 -3.65
C ALA A 57 1.48 7.63 -3.99
N GLU A 58 2.11 8.72 -4.42
CA GLU A 58 3.54 8.72 -4.74
C GLU A 58 4.43 8.47 -3.52
N ALA A 59 4.09 9.11 -2.40
CA ALA A 59 4.77 8.88 -1.12
C ALA A 59 4.62 7.42 -0.70
N PHE A 60 3.41 6.87 -0.82
CA PHE A 60 3.13 5.47 -0.48
C PHE A 60 3.98 4.51 -1.31
N ILE A 61 3.99 4.69 -2.63
CA ILE A 61 4.79 3.87 -3.55
C ILE A 61 6.29 3.94 -3.19
N LYS A 62 6.80 5.13 -2.87
CA LYS A 62 8.21 5.32 -2.46
C LYS A 62 8.53 4.58 -1.16
N LEU A 63 7.66 4.69 -0.16
CA LEU A 63 7.83 4.03 1.14
C LEU A 63 7.86 2.50 0.98
N VAL A 64 6.89 1.94 0.26
CA VAL A 64 6.82 0.50 -0.01
C VAL A 64 8.05 0.04 -0.80
N SER A 65 8.42 0.75 -1.87
CA SER A 65 9.59 0.39 -2.70
C SER A 65 10.90 0.38 -1.91
N ARG A 66 11.08 1.34 -0.99
CA ARG A 66 12.26 1.39 -0.10
C ARG A 66 12.27 0.23 0.90
N GLN A 67 11.11 -0.13 1.45
CA GLN A 67 11.00 -1.26 2.37
C GLN A 67 11.32 -2.58 1.67
N ALA A 68 10.83 -2.77 0.45
CA ALA A 68 11.13 -3.94 -0.38
C ALA A 68 12.63 -4.12 -0.68
N GLN A 69 13.39 -3.02 -0.81
CA GLN A 69 14.85 -3.06 -0.99
C GLN A 69 15.59 -3.39 0.31
N THR A 70 15.04 -2.96 1.45
CA THR A 70 15.65 -3.17 2.78
C THR A 70 15.38 -4.60 3.29
N TYR A 71 14.24 -5.18 2.92
CA TYR A 71 13.81 -6.53 3.35
C TYR A 71 13.35 -7.40 2.17
N PRO A 72 14.28 -7.87 1.32
CA PRO A 72 13.95 -8.67 0.13
C PRO A 72 13.30 -10.03 0.45
N SER A 73 13.37 -10.51 1.70
CA SER A 73 12.77 -11.79 2.12
C SER A 73 11.25 -11.75 2.30
N LEU A 74 10.64 -10.57 2.49
CA LEU A 74 9.18 -10.41 2.62
C LEU A 74 8.49 -10.27 1.26
N THR A 75 9.21 -9.81 0.24
CA THR A 75 8.76 -9.68 -1.15
C THR A 75 8.83 -10.97 -1.97
N GLY A 76 9.18 -12.10 -1.34
CA GLY A 76 9.31 -13.41 -1.97
C GLY A 76 8.17 -14.41 -1.71
N GLN A 77 7.36 -14.24 -0.66
CA GLN A 77 6.27 -15.17 -0.34
C GLN A 77 4.92 -14.57 -0.71
N ARG A 78 4.35 -15.00 -1.84
CA ARG A 78 2.95 -14.75 -2.18
C ARG A 78 2.05 -15.29 -1.08
N ARG A 79 1.52 -14.41 -0.23
CA ARG A 79 0.38 -14.73 0.64
C ARG A 79 -0.78 -13.83 0.23
N PHE A 80 -1.47 -14.26 -0.83
CA PHE A 80 -2.79 -13.70 -1.13
C PHE A 80 -3.73 -14.14 0.00
N ARG A 81 -4.13 -13.22 0.88
CA ARG A 81 -5.31 -13.38 1.71
C ARG A 81 -6.37 -12.42 1.20
N THR A 82 -7.31 -12.95 0.42
CA THR A 82 -8.59 -12.30 0.20
C THR A 82 -9.39 -12.53 1.48
N ILE A 83 -9.63 -11.48 2.25
CA ILE A 83 -10.57 -11.53 3.37
C ILE A 83 -11.93 -11.20 2.76
N GLY A 84 -12.82 -12.19 2.72
CA GLY A 84 -14.22 -12.04 2.29
C GLY A 84 -15.16 -11.90 3.48
#